data_AF-A0A914FRU8-F1
#
_entry.id   AF-A0A914FRU8-F1
#
_cell.length_a   1.000
_cell.length_b   1.000
_cell.length_c   1.000
_cell.angle_alpha   90.00
_cell.angle_beta   90.00
_cell.angle_gamma   90.00
#
_symmetry.space_group_name_H-M   'P 1'
#
loop_
_entity.id
_entity.type
_entity.pdbx_description
1 polymer ?
#
loop_
_entity_poly.entity_id
_entity_poly.type
_entity_poly.pdbx_seq_one_letter_code
_entity_poly.pdbx_strand_id
1 'polypeptide(L)' 'MESLIPVISKLQDVFATVGSRENEVQLPQIVVVGSQSAGKSSVIEGIVGRDFLPR' A
#
# COMPACT_ATOMS: atom_id res chain seq x y z
N MET A 1 3.32 13.59 -12.71
CA MET A 1 2.84 12.65 -11.66
C MET A 1 2.94 11.20 -12.12
N GLU A 2 2.85 10.91 -13.42
CA GLU A 2 2.98 9.56 -14.01
C GLU A 2 4.30 8.85 -13.67
N SER A 3 5.41 9.58 -13.51
CA SER A 3 6.72 8.99 -13.15
C SER A 3 6.94 8.82 -11.65
N LEU A 4 6.19 9.54 -10.80
CA LEU A 4 6.46 9.60 -9.36
C LEU A 4 5.96 8.33 -8.64
N ILE A 5 4.75 7.87 -8.97
CA ILE A 5 4.15 6.68 -8.36
C ILE A 5 5.03 5.44 -8.61
N PRO A 6 5.48 5.14 -9.86
CA PRO A 6 6.37 4.01 -10.11
C PRO A 6 7.71 4.10 -9.36
N VAL A 7 8.27 5.31 -9.22
CA VAL A 7 9.54 5.51 -8.49
C VAL A 7 9.36 5.22 -7.00
N ILE A 8 8.30 5.75 -6.39
CA ILE A 8 8.00 5.49 -4.97
C ILE A 8 7.75 4.00 -4.74
N SER A 9 6.97 3.34 -5.61
CA SER A 9 6.70 1.89 -5.50
C SER A 9 7.98 1.07 -5.50
N LYS A 10 8.93 1.36 -6.41
CA LYS A 10 10.23 0.66 -6.46
C LYS A 10 11.05 0.88 -5.19
N LEU A 11 11.06 2.09 -4.63
CA LEU A 11 11.77 2.35 -3.38
C LEU A 11 11.14 1.59 -2.21
N GLN A 12 9.80 1.53 -2.14
CA GLN A 12 9.09 0.75 -1.13
C GLN A 12 9.48 -0.73 -1.17
N ASP A 13 9.58 -1.33 -2.37
CA ASP A 13 10.02 -2.72 -2.55
C ASP A 13 11.45 -2.97 -2.05
N VAL A 14 12.37 -2.02 -2.32
CA VAL A 14 13.76 -2.08 -1.83
C VAL A 14 13.80 -2.03 -0.30
N PHE A 15 13.08 -1.09 0.32
CA PHE A 15 13.06 -0.98 1.79
C PHE A 15 12.40 -2.19 2.46
N ALA A 16 11.35 -2.77 1.85
CA ALA A 16 10.73 -3.99 2.34
C ALA A 16 11.69 -5.20 2.31
N THR A 17 12.61 -5.24 1.34
CA THR A 17 13.59 -6.33 1.19
C THR A 17 14.80 -6.19 2.13
N VAL A 18 15.31 -4.96 2.32
CA VAL A 18 16.56 -4.72 3.05
C VAL A 18 16.33 -4.63 4.58
N GLY A 19 15.08 -4.52 5.04
CA GLY A 19 14.74 -4.59 6.48
C GLY A 19 15.31 -3.44 7.32
N SER A 20 15.61 -2.30 6.70
CA SER A 20 16.37 -1.19 7.29
C SER A 20 15.53 -0.38 8.28
N ARG A 21 15.41 -0.87 9.52
CA ARG A 21 14.71 -0.18 10.62
C ARG A 21 15.48 1.00 11.23
N GLU A 22 16.78 1.08 11.01
CA GLU A 22 17.63 2.09 11.66
C GLU A 22 17.84 3.37 10.82
N ASN A 23 17.50 3.34 9.53
CA ASN A 23 17.59 4.48 8.60
C ASN A 23 16.39 4.50 7.64
N GLU A 24 15.18 4.32 8.17
CA GLU A 24 13.97 4.25 7.36
C GLU A 24 13.66 5.62 6.75
N VAL A 25 13.80 5.73 5.43
CA VAL A 25 13.35 6.92 4.69
C VAL A 25 11.83 6.89 4.68
N GLN A 26 11.19 7.91 5.24
CA GLN A 26 9.74 8.05 5.22
C GLN A 26 9.26 8.36 3.79
N LEU A 27 8.84 7.33 3.07
CA LEU A 27 8.23 7.47 1.76
C LEU A 27 6.75 7.81 1.90
N PRO A 28 6.16 8.60 0.99
CA PRO A 28 4.72 8.83 0.97
C PRO A 28 3.98 7.52 0.69
N GLN A 29 3.02 7.18 1.55
CA GLN A 29 2.21 5.96 1.44
C GLN A 29 0.76 6.28 1.80
N ILE A 30 -0.18 5.50 1.23
CA ILE A 30 -1.59 5.53 1.60
C ILE A 30 -1.91 4.21 2.28
N VAL A 31 -2.47 4.29 3.48
CA VAL A 31 -2.88 3.12 4.28
C VAL A 31 -4.37 3.16 4.56
N VAL A 32 -4.99 1.98 4.64
CA VAL A 32 -6.40 1.83 4.96
C VAL A 32 -6.54 1.44 6.43
N VAL A 33 -7.24 2.26 7.21
CA VAL A 33 -7.50 2.06 8.64
C VAL A 33 -9.00 1.99 8.87
N GLY A 34 -9.45 1.05 9.70
CA GLY A 34 -10.87 0.93 10.07
C GLY A 34 -11.15 -0.32 10.88
N SER A 35 -12.22 -0.27 11.68
CA SER A 35 -12.66 -1.38 12.53
C SER A 35 -12.97 -2.64 11.73
N GLN A 36 -13.08 -3.78 12.41
CA GLN A 36 -13.62 -5.00 11.80
C GLN A 36 -15.00 -4.70 11.20
N SER A 37 -15.27 -5.22 10.00
CA SER A 37 -16.53 -5.00 9.27
C SER A 37 -16.80 -3.56 8.77
N ALA A 38 -15.84 -2.62 8.90
CA ALA A 38 -15.96 -1.29 8.31
C ALA A 38 -15.94 -1.23 6.76
N GLY A 39 -15.93 -2.39 6.08
CA GLY A 39 -15.95 -2.46 4.62
C GLY A 39 -14.62 -2.17 3.92
N LYS A 40 -13.48 -2.26 4.63
CA LYS A 40 -12.13 -1.99 4.06
C LYS A 40 -11.87 -2.76 2.75
N SER A 41 -12.10 -4.07 2.76
CA SER A 41 -11.91 -4.92 1.59
C SER A 41 -12.87 -4.54 0.46
N SER A 42 -14.16 -4.32 0.78
CA SER A 42 -15.18 -3.94 -0.20
C SER A 42 -14.88 -2.60 -0.88
N VAL A 43 -14.31 -1.63 -0.16
CA VAL A 43 -13.88 -0.35 -0.76
C VAL A 43 -12.71 -0.56 -1.73
N ILE A 44 -11.71 -1.35 -1.34
CA ILE A 44 -10.55 -1.62 -2.21
C ILE A 44 -10.99 -2.40 -3.46
N GLU A 45 -11.81 -3.44 -3.29
CA GLU A 45 -12.32 -4.25 -4.40
C GLU A 45 -13.25 -3.45 -5.32
N GLY A 46 -14.03 -2.51 -4.76
CA GLY A 46 -14.83 -1.56 -5.53
C GLY A 46 -14.01 -0.59 -6.38
N ILE A 47 -12.85 -0.13 -5.87
CA ILE A 47 -11.91 0.70 -6.64
C ILE A 47 -11.26 -0.10 -7.78
N VAL A 48 -10.89 -1.36 -7.51
CA VAL A 48 -10.22 -2.24 -8.50
C VAL A 48 -11.22 -2.84 -9.51
N GLY A 49 -12.50 -2.96 -9.14
CA GLY A 49 -13.57 -3.51 -9.97
C GLY A 49 -13.58 -5.04 -10.06
N ARG A 50 -12.94 -5.75 -9.12
CA ARG A 50 -12.98 -7.22 -9.01
C ARG A 50 -12.71 -7.68 -7.57
N ASP A 51 -13.21 -8.86 -7.24
CA ASP A 51 -12.90 -9.54 -5.98
C ASP A 51 -11.50 -10.19 -6.07
N PHE A 52 -10.66 -9.94 -5.06
CA PHE A 52 -9.29 -10.50 -5.03
C PHE A 52 -8.70 -10.63 -3.63
N LEU A 53 -9.32 -10.03 -2.61
CA LEU A 53 -8.83 -10.14 -1.24
C LEU A 53 -9.37 -11.42 -0.57
N PRO A 54 -8.57 -12.08 0.29
CA PRO A 54 -9.05 -13.19 1.10
C PRO A 54 -10.22 -12.76 1.99
N ARG A 55 -11.18 -13.68 2.21
CA ARG A 55 -12.29 -13.50 3.14
C ARG A 55 -11.98 -14.11 4.50
#